data_AF-A0A259HJ70-F1
#
_entry.id   AF-A0A259HJ70-F1
#
_cell.length_a   1.000
_cell.length_b   1.000
_cell.length_c   1.000
_cell.angle_alpha   90.00
_cell.angle_beta   90.00
_cell.angle_gamma   90.00
#
_symmetry.space_group_name_H-M   'P 1'
#
loop_
_entity.id
_entity.type
_entity.pdbx_description
1 polymer ?
#
loop_
_entity_poly.entity_id
_entity_poly.type
_entity_poly.pdbx_seq_one_letter_code
_entity_poly.pdbx_strand_id
1 'polypeptide(L)'
;EAPDEEIIILGQLFITTMVEAMTFIPSFAKWLDTYDQSKGYEDLKTILKYLQWQDPTRRGKKWVLKSPQNLPYTDVIANAFPKAVLVMTHRDPLEVVPSYVSMEAALYKLNSVHSDEAVGGFWFPRLAGWMKRFEEARARIGEDRFIDIDYREVAKEPLKQAQRVLAHIGVPLDDQIEAALTEFMAGNKREQRPMHDYSLERFGLNEADVRDAFASYRARYIR
;
A
#
# COMPACT_ATOMS: atom_id res chain seq x y z
N GLU A 1 14.05 11.04 -11.75
CA GLU A 1 13.95 9.78 -10.99
C GLU A 1 12.79 9.91 -10.02
N ALA A 2 11.92 8.90 -9.93
CA ALA A 2 10.76 8.91 -9.03
C ALA A 2 10.86 7.72 -8.05
N PRO A 3 10.29 7.82 -6.84
CA PRO A 3 10.19 6.68 -5.94
C PRO A 3 9.39 5.54 -6.59
N ASP A 4 9.84 4.31 -6.39
CA ASP A 4 9.17 3.10 -6.87
C ASP A 4 8.89 2.14 -5.71
N GLU A 5 8.02 1.16 -5.95
CA GLU A 5 7.58 0.19 -4.95
C GLU A 5 8.57 -0.98 -4.83
N GLU A 6 8.86 -1.41 -3.60
CA GLU A 6 9.70 -2.59 -3.32
C GLU A 6 9.11 -3.89 -3.87
N ILE A 7 7.83 -3.87 -4.26
CA ILE A 7 7.15 -4.97 -4.92
C ILE A 7 7.84 -5.41 -6.21
N ILE A 8 8.57 -4.52 -6.89
CA ILE A 8 9.39 -4.88 -8.07
C ILE A 8 10.58 -5.75 -7.69
N ILE A 9 11.22 -5.46 -6.55
CA ILE A 9 12.33 -6.27 -6.02
C ILE A 9 11.80 -7.63 -5.60
N LEU A 10 10.68 -7.66 -4.85
CA LEU A 10 10.02 -8.88 -4.43
C LEU A 10 9.47 -9.69 -5.62
N GLY A 11 9.12 -9.00 -6.71
CA GLY A 11 8.72 -9.57 -8.00
C GLY A 11 9.78 -10.47 -8.61
N GLN A 12 11.06 -10.09 -8.52
CA GLN A 12 12.17 -10.92 -9.00
C GLN A 12 12.34 -12.22 -8.17
N LEU A 13 11.73 -12.28 -6.99
CA LEU A 13 11.79 -13.43 -6.08
C LEU A 13 10.52 -14.30 -6.14
N PHE A 14 9.49 -13.90 -6.90
CA PHE A 14 8.15 -14.52 -6.91
C PHE A 14 7.44 -14.52 -5.55
N ILE A 15 7.85 -13.63 -4.64
CA ILE A 15 7.27 -13.46 -3.30
C ILE A 15 6.44 -12.18 -3.31
N THR A 16 5.41 -12.15 -4.15
CA THR A 16 4.74 -10.89 -4.49
C THR A 16 3.28 -11.02 -4.93
N THR A 17 2.48 -9.99 -4.64
CA THR A 17 1.15 -9.77 -5.23
C THR A 17 1.22 -9.12 -6.62
N MET A 18 2.40 -8.75 -7.13
CA MET A 18 2.54 -8.17 -8.47
C MET A 18 2.09 -9.13 -9.57
N VAL A 19 2.38 -10.42 -9.41
CA VAL A 19 2.05 -11.43 -10.43
C VAL A 19 0.54 -11.54 -10.62
N GLU A 20 -0.21 -11.57 -9.53
CA GLU A 20 -1.68 -11.60 -9.57
C GLU A 20 -2.29 -10.25 -9.97
N ALA A 21 -1.60 -9.13 -9.75
CA ALA A 21 -2.05 -7.82 -10.24
C ALA A 21 -1.87 -7.68 -11.76
N MET A 22 -0.79 -8.25 -12.29
CA MET A 22 -0.51 -8.19 -13.73
C MET A 22 -1.24 -9.26 -14.52
N THR A 23 -1.53 -10.42 -13.93
CA THR A 23 -2.17 -11.55 -14.63
C THR A 23 -3.26 -12.18 -13.76
N PHE A 24 -4.40 -12.49 -14.36
CA PHE A 24 -5.52 -13.14 -13.65
C PHE A 24 -5.20 -14.63 -13.39
N ILE A 25 -4.54 -14.91 -12.26
CA ILE A 25 -4.12 -16.28 -11.87
C ILE A 25 -4.63 -16.61 -10.45
N PRO A 26 -5.93 -16.89 -10.26
CA PRO A 26 -6.50 -17.14 -8.93
C PRO A 26 -5.86 -18.32 -8.17
N SER A 27 -5.33 -19.31 -8.87
CA SER A 27 -4.60 -20.42 -8.25
C SER A 27 -3.29 -19.99 -7.60
N PHE A 28 -2.55 -19.08 -8.23
CA PHE A 28 -1.33 -18.48 -7.68
C PHE A 28 -1.67 -17.59 -6.48
N ALA A 29 -2.69 -16.74 -6.60
CA ALA A 29 -3.18 -15.88 -5.51
C ALA A 29 -3.53 -16.68 -4.24
N LYS A 30 -4.25 -17.79 -4.42
CA LYS A 30 -4.63 -18.70 -3.33
C LYS A 30 -3.43 -19.42 -2.71
N TRP A 31 -2.45 -19.81 -3.52
CA TRP A 31 -1.20 -20.37 -3.00
C TRP A 31 -0.43 -19.34 -2.18
N LEU A 32 -0.31 -18.11 -2.70
CA LEU A 32 0.41 -17.01 -2.08
C LEU A 32 -0.14 -16.68 -0.68
N ASP A 33 -1.46 -16.79 -0.50
CA ASP A 33 -2.15 -16.60 0.79
C ASP A 33 -1.66 -17.52 1.91
N THR A 34 -1.01 -18.63 1.58
CA THR A 34 -0.47 -19.62 2.53
C THR A 34 1.04 -19.75 2.46
N TYR A 35 1.68 -19.07 1.50
CA TYR A 35 3.11 -19.12 1.30
C TYR A 35 3.83 -18.23 2.31
N ASP A 36 4.90 -18.76 2.92
CA ASP A 36 5.71 -18.01 3.86
C ASP A 36 6.50 -16.90 3.15
N GLN A 37 6.11 -15.65 3.39
CA GLN A 37 6.74 -14.46 2.81
C GLN A 37 8.05 -14.07 3.52
N SER A 38 8.38 -14.69 4.66
CA SER A 38 9.49 -14.26 5.53
C SER A 38 10.82 -14.22 4.79
N LYS A 39 11.08 -15.24 3.96
CA LYS A 39 12.31 -15.31 3.17
C LYS A 39 12.44 -14.13 2.18
N GLY A 40 11.34 -13.71 1.56
CA GLY A 40 11.34 -12.58 0.62
C GLY A 40 11.71 -11.26 1.31
N TYR A 41 11.23 -11.03 2.53
CA TYR A 41 11.58 -9.82 3.29
C TYR A 41 12.99 -9.86 3.89
N GLU A 42 13.52 -11.05 4.20
CA GLU A 42 14.95 -11.23 4.54
C GLU A 42 15.87 -10.89 3.36
N ASP A 43 15.49 -11.35 2.16
CA ASP A 43 16.22 -11.05 0.93
C ASP A 43 16.11 -9.57 0.55
N LEU A 44 14.91 -8.98 0.68
CA LEU A 44 14.71 -7.54 0.52
C LEU A 44 15.65 -6.74 1.43
N LYS A 45 15.77 -7.12 2.71
CA LYS A 45 16.71 -6.47 3.65
C LYS A 45 18.16 -6.56 3.18
N THR A 46 18.56 -7.67 2.57
CA THR A 46 19.89 -7.86 2.00
C THR A 46 20.10 -6.96 0.78
N ILE A 47 19.11 -6.88 -0.11
CA ILE A 47 19.14 -6.02 -1.30
C ILE A 47 19.21 -4.54 -0.89
N LEU A 48 18.41 -4.10 0.09
CA LEU A 48 18.46 -2.73 0.60
C LEU A 48 19.83 -2.38 1.22
N LYS A 49 20.47 -3.31 1.93
CA LYS A 49 21.84 -3.12 2.41
C LYS A 49 22.83 -2.96 1.26
N TYR A 50 22.69 -3.77 0.20
CA TYR A 50 23.52 -3.68 -0.99
C TYR A 50 23.34 -2.32 -1.70
N LEU A 51 22.11 -1.89 -1.93
CA LEU A 51 21.80 -0.59 -2.53
C LEU A 51 22.31 0.59 -1.68
N GLN A 52 22.30 0.45 -0.35
CA GLN A 52 22.87 1.45 0.56
C GLN A 52 24.40 1.45 0.52
N TRP A 53 25.04 0.30 0.31
CA TRP A 53 26.49 0.17 0.21
C TRP A 53 27.04 0.72 -1.12
N GLN A 54 26.33 0.51 -2.23
CA GLN A 54 26.75 0.95 -3.57
C GLN A 54 26.84 2.47 -3.72
N ASP A 55 26.05 3.22 -2.95
CA ASP A 55 25.99 4.68 -3.02
C ASP A 55 26.36 5.28 -1.66
N PRO A 56 27.58 5.83 -1.51
CA PRO A 56 28.04 6.44 -0.26
C PRO A 56 27.12 7.55 0.28
N THR A 57 26.34 8.22 -0.57
CA THR A 57 25.41 9.27 -0.15
C THR A 57 24.24 8.74 0.69
N ARG A 58 23.96 7.43 0.59
CA ARG A 58 22.91 6.73 1.36
C ARG A 58 23.38 6.27 2.74
N ARG A 59 24.67 6.43 3.07
CA ARG A 59 25.21 6.04 4.38
C ARG A 59 24.50 6.82 5.49
N GLY A 60 23.95 6.09 6.46
CA GLY A 60 23.21 6.68 7.59
C GLY A 60 21.82 7.22 7.24
N LYS A 61 21.36 7.10 5.99
CA LYS A 61 19.99 7.44 5.59
C LYS A 61 19.01 6.31 5.96
N LYS A 62 17.75 6.67 6.18
CA LYS A 62 16.65 5.73 6.43
C LYS A 62 16.00 5.34 5.10
N TRP A 63 15.60 4.08 4.98
CA TRP A 63 14.78 3.62 3.86
C TRP A 63 13.31 4.02 4.07
N VAL A 64 12.67 4.47 3.00
CA VAL A 64 11.22 4.64 2.91
C VAL A 64 10.74 3.67 1.85
N LEU A 65 9.86 2.75 2.24
CA LEU A 65 9.29 1.70 1.38
C LEU A 65 7.79 1.92 1.31
N LYS A 66 7.17 1.53 0.19
CA LYS A 66 5.73 1.65 -0.02
C LYS A 66 5.29 0.63 -1.06
N SER A 67 4.45 -0.30 -0.63
CA SER A 67 3.65 -1.14 -1.53
C SER A 67 2.33 -1.52 -0.86
N PRO A 68 1.19 -1.53 -1.59
CA PRO A 68 -0.06 -2.15 -1.12
C PRO A 68 0.10 -3.60 -0.65
N GLN A 69 1.06 -4.36 -1.21
CA GLN A 69 1.39 -5.73 -0.77
C GLN A 69 1.70 -5.81 0.73
N ASN A 70 2.16 -4.72 1.34
CA ASN A 70 2.49 -4.71 2.75
C ASN A 70 1.27 -4.92 3.66
N LEU A 71 0.06 -4.63 3.17
CA LEU A 71 -1.18 -4.74 3.94
C LEU A 71 -1.44 -6.19 4.42
N PRO A 72 -1.53 -7.21 3.55
CA PRO A 72 -1.74 -8.59 3.99
C PRO A 72 -0.57 -9.22 4.76
N TYR A 73 0.64 -8.65 4.68
CA TYR A 73 1.88 -9.24 5.23
C TYR A 73 2.55 -8.36 6.30
N THR A 74 1.76 -7.54 6.99
CA THR A 74 2.27 -6.55 7.95
C THR A 74 3.05 -7.16 9.10
N ASP A 75 2.69 -8.36 9.56
CA ASP A 75 3.44 -9.09 10.59
C ASP A 75 4.82 -9.55 10.11
N VAL A 76 4.91 -10.07 8.89
CA VAL A 76 6.19 -10.44 8.25
C VAL A 76 7.12 -9.22 8.17
N ILE A 77 6.59 -8.06 7.77
CA ILE A 77 7.34 -6.81 7.71
C ILE A 77 7.79 -6.37 9.10
N ALA A 78 6.88 -6.38 10.08
CA ALA A 78 7.19 -5.98 11.45
C ALA A 78 8.30 -6.85 12.06
N ASN A 79 8.33 -8.15 11.73
CA ASN A 79 9.37 -9.07 12.14
C ASN A 79 10.71 -8.82 11.42
N ALA A 80 10.70 -8.62 10.10
CA ALA A 80 11.92 -8.36 9.32
C ALA A 80 12.58 -7.01 9.68
N PHE A 81 11.75 -6.02 10.00
CA PHE A 81 12.12 -4.65 10.35
C PHE A 81 11.54 -4.24 11.72
N PRO A 82 12.08 -4.77 12.83
CA PRO A 82 11.52 -4.55 14.18
C PRO A 82 11.62 -3.10 14.67
N LYS A 83 12.36 -2.24 13.96
CA LYS A 83 12.51 -0.80 14.24
C LYS A 83 11.78 0.08 13.23
N ALA A 84 11.07 -0.51 12.26
CA ALA A 84 10.31 0.27 11.29
C ALA A 84 9.07 0.90 11.93
N VAL A 85 8.77 2.13 11.53
CA VAL A 85 7.46 2.74 11.74
C VAL A 85 6.57 2.35 10.57
N LEU A 86 5.35 1.89 10.87
CA LEU A 86 4.37 1.44 9.88
C LEU A 86 3.38 2.57 9.64
N VAL A 87 3.50 3.24 8.51
CA VAL A 87 2.60 4.33 8.10
C VAL A 87 1.39 3.71 7.41
N MET A 88 0.22 3.73 8.06
CA MET A 88 -1.02 3.25 7.47
C MET A 88 -1.80 4.44 6.89
N THR A 89 -2.10 4.38 5.60
CA THR A 89 -2.95 5.37 4.95
C THR A 89 -4.40 4.90 4.92
N HIS A 90 -5.33 5.81 5.20
CA HIS A 90 -6.75 5.49 5.29
C HIS A 90 -7.56 6.22 4.22
N ARG A 91 -8.43 5.48 3.54
CA ARG A 91 -9.44 5.99 2.61
C ARG A 91 -10.71 5.13 2.71
N ASP A 92 -11.88 5.70 2.39
CA ASP A 92 -13.15 4.95 2.46
C ASP A 92 -13.11 3.77 1.48
N PRO A 93 -13.37 2.52 1.93
CA PRO A 93 -13.41 1.35 1.06
C PRO A 93 -14.43 1.47 -0.08
N LEU A 94 -15.48 2.29 0.09
CA LEU A 94 -16.43 2.60 -0.97
C LEU A 94 -15.80 3.34 -2.16
N GLU A 95 -14.72 4.07 -1.94
CA GLU A 95 -13.94 4.68 -3.01
C GLU A 95 -12.79 3.77 -3.47
N VAL A 96 -12.13 3.09 -2.53
CA VAL A 96 -10.92 2.31 -2.81
C VAL A 96 -11.22 1.04 -3.59
N VAL A 97 -12.25 0.28 -3.20
CA VAL A 97 -12.58 -1.01 -3.83
C VAL A 97 -12.85 -0.86 -5.32
N PRO A 98 -13.79 -0.01 -5.79
CA PRO A 98 -14.04 0.09 -7.24
C PRO A 98 -12.85 0.70 -7.99
N SER A 99 -12.08 1.60 -7.35
CA SER A 99 -10.83 2.13 -7.93
C SER A 99 -9.79 1.03 -8.14
N TYR A 100 -9.58 0.16 -7.15
CA TYR A 100 -8.59 -0.90 -7.20
C TYR A 100 -9.01 -1.95 -8.23
N VAL A 101 -10.26 -2.42 -8.16
CA VAL A 101 -10.79 -3.40 -9.13
C VAL A 101 -10.74 -2.86 -10.56
N SER A 102 -11.03 -1.56 -10.76
CA SER A 102 -10.89 -0.94 -12.08
C SER A 102 -9.44 -0.88 -12.58
N MET A 103 -8.48 -0.66 -11.69
CA MET A 103 -7.06 -0.69 -12.05
C MET A 103 -6.65 -2.10 -12.49
N GLU A 104 -7.03 -3.12 -11.72
CA GLU A 104 -6.72 -4.52 -12.02
C GLU A 104 -7.38 -4.99 -13.33
N ALA A 105 -8.66 -4.62 -13.55
CA ALA A 105 -9.35 -4.91 -14.80
C ALA A 105 -8.66 -4.27 -16.02
N ALA A 106 -8.08 -3.07 -15.86
CA ALA A 106 -7.32 -2.43 -16.91
C ALA A 106 -5.97 -3.13 -17.18
N LEU A 107 -5.29 -3.61 -16.13
CA LEU A 107 -4.03 -4.36 -16.26
C LEU A 107 -4.25 -5.70 -16.97
N TYR A 108 -5.30 -6.44 -16.60
CA TYR A 108 -5.59 -7.73 -17.24
C TYR A 108 -5.89 -7.62 -18.74
N LYS A 109 -6.52 -6.53 -19.18
CA LYS A 109 -6.79 -6.26 -20.60
C LYS A 109 -5.53 -6.21 -21.47
N LEU A 110 -4.34 -6.06 -20.88
CA LEU A 110 -3.07 -6.08 -21.60
C LEU A 110 -2.64 -7.49 -22.06
N ASN A 111 -3.15 -8.54 -21.41
CA ASN A 111 -2.69 -9.92 -21.66
C ASN A 111 -3.80 -10.99 -21.63
N SER A 112 -5.02 -10.63 -21.25
CA SER A 112 -6.15 -11.57 -21.09
C SER A 112 -7.49 -10.85 -21.25
N VAL A 113 -8.57 -11.64 -21.41
CA VAL A 113 -9.94 -11.14 -21.52
C VAL A 113 -10.77 -11.75 -20.41
N HIS A 114 -11.23 -10.92 -19.48
CA HIS A 114 -12.10 -11.27 -18.37
C HIS A 114 -13.24 -10.26 -18.28
N SER A 115 -14.43 -10.69 -17.83
CA SER A 115 -15.52 -9.75 -17.55
C SER A 115 -15.20 -8.92 -16.31
N ASP A 116 -15.71 -7.69 -16.27
CA ASP A 116 -15.50 -6.80 -15.11
C ASP A 116 -16.07 -7.46 -13.83
N GLU A 117 -17.18 -8.22 -13.92
CA GLU A 117 -17.76 -8.98 -12.80
C GLU A 117 -16.86 -10.11 -12.31
N ALA A 118 -16.15 -10.81 -13.20
CA ALA A 118 -15.21 -11.86 -12.81
C ALA A 118 -14.01 -11.27 -12.05
N VAL A 119 -13.54 -10.10 -12.48
CA VAL A 119 -12.46 -9.36 -11.81
C VAL A 119 -12.93 -8.84 -10.45
N GLY A 120 -14.14 -8.28 -10.37
CA GLY A 120 -14.76 -7.85 -9.11
C GLY A 120 -14.94 -8.98 -8.11
N GLY A 121 -15.52 -10.09 -8.56
CA GLY A 121 -15.74 -11.28 -7.72
C GLY A 121 -14.44 -11.92 -7.20
N PHE A 122 -13.32 -11.73 -7.91
CA PHE A 122 -12.00 -12.16 -7.45
C PHE A 122 -11.38 -11.18 -6.44
N TRP A 123 -11.36 -9.88 -6.76
CA TRP A 123 -10.61 -8.90 -5.98
C TRP A 123 -11.34 -8.41 -4.73
N PHE A 124 -12.66 -8.27 -4.74
CA PHE A 124 -13.41 -7.80 -3.58
C PHE A 124 -13.17 -8.67 -2.31
N PRO A 125 -13.40 -10.00 -2.33
CA PRO A 125 -13.14 -10.82 -1.15
C PRO A 125 -11.66 -10.81 -0.75
N ARG A 126 -10.76 -10.63 -1.72
CA ARG A 126 -9.32 -10.57 -1.49
C ARG A 126 -8.91 -9.31 -0.72
N LEU A 127 -9.39 -8.14 -1.15
CA LEU A 127 -9.17 -6.86 -0.45
C LEU A 127 -9.75 -6.87 0.97
N ALA A 128 -10.96 -7.43 1.14
CA ALA A 128 -11.57 -7.60 2.47
C ALA A 128 -10.71 -8.53 3.36
N GLY A 129 -10.23 -9.64 2.80
CA GLY A 129 -9.33 -10.58 3.50
C GLY A 129 -8.00 -9.94 3.89
N TRP A 130 -7.40 -9.13 3.03
CA TRP A 130 -6.17 -8.40 3.32
C TRP A 130 -6.34 -7.40 4.45
N MET A 131 -7.43 -6.64 4.45
CA MET A 131 -7.72 -5.70 5.54
C MET A 131 -7.91 -6.44 6.88
N LYS A 132 -8.63 -7.56 6.87
CA LYS A 132 -8.79 -8.39 8.07
C LYS A 132 -7.45 -8.89 8.60
N ARG A 133 -6.59 -9.42 7.72
CA ARG A 133 -5.23 -9.86 8.09
C ARG A 133 -4.41 -8.72 8.68
N PHE A 134 -4.49 -7.53 8.10
CA PHE A 134 -3.84 -6.32 8.62
C PHE A 134 -4.34 -5.97 10.03
N GLU A 135 -5.65 -5.92 10.25
CA GLU A 135 -6.22 -5.58 11.57
C GLU A 135 -5.79 -6.59 12.64
N GLU A 136 -5.79 -7.88 12.31
CA GLU A 136 -5.31 -8.95 13.19
C GLU A 136 -3.80 -8.83 13.48
N ALA A 137 -2.98 -8.52 12.46
CA ALA A 137 -1.55 -8.31 12.62
C ALA A 137 -1.25 -7.08 13.48
N ARG A 138 -1.93 -5.95 13.23
CA ARG A 138 -1.80 -4.70 14.00
C ARG A 138 -2.14 -4.92 15.48
N ALA A 139 -3.19 -5.68 15.77
CA ALA A 139 -3.53 -6.05 17.16
C ALA A 139 -2.42 -6.83 17.87
N ARG A 140 -1.66 -7.68 17.15
CA ARG A 140 -0.51 -8.41 17.70
C ARG A 140 0.74 -7.55 17.85
N ILE A 141 0.99 -6.66 16.89
CA ILE A 141 2.19 -5.82 16.84
C ILE A 141 2.18 -4.73 17.92
N GLY A 142 1.00 -4.15 18.18
CA GLY A 142 0.84 -3.00 19.08
C GLY A 142 0.79 -1.67 18.34
N GLU A 143 0.05 -0.72 18.91
CA GLU A 143 -0.25 0.58 18.28
C GLU A 143 0.95 1.54 18.25
N ASP A 144 1.96 1.33 19.09
CA ASP A 144 3.18 2.14 19.18
C ASP A 144 4.03 2.10 17.90
N ARG A 145 3.83 1.08 17.07
CA ARG A 145 4.53 0.89 15.79
C ARG A 145 3.86 1.60 14.61
N PHE A 146 2.66 2.13 14.79
CA PHE A 146 1.84 2.67 13.70
C PHE A 146 1.65 4.17 13.78
N ILE A 147 1.55 4.79 12.61
CA ILE A 147 0.99 6.13 12.47
C ILE A 147 -0.07 6.12 11.38
N ASP A 148 -1.26 6.62 11.73
CA ASP A 148 -2.41 6.68 10.84
C ASP A 148 -2.48 8.02 10.11
N ILE A 149 -2.57 7.97 8.78
CA ILE A 149 -2.62 9.11 7.88
C ILE A 149 -3.91 9.02 7.04
N ASP A 150 -4.84 9.93 7.28
CA ASP A 150 -6.09 10.01 6.51
C ASP A 150 -5.82 10.68 5.15
N TYR A 151 -6.18 9.98 4.06
CA TYR A 151 -6.05 10.49 2.70
C TYR A 151 -6.75 11.84 2.50
N ARG A 152 -7.90 12.06 3.16
CA ARG A 152 -8.66 13.31 3.08
C ARG A 152 -7.89 14.46 3.69
N GLU A 153 -7.11 14.20 4.73
CA GLU A 153 -6.26 15.19 5.38
C GLU A 153 -4.96 15.41 4.59
N VAL A 154 -4.46 14.40 3.87
CA VAL A 154 -3.37 14.59 2.90
C VAL A 154 -3.83 15.47 1.73
N ALA A 155 -5.06 15.31 1.25
CA ALA A 155 -5.59 16.14 0.18
C ALA A 155 -5.74 17.63 0.58
N LYS A 156 -6.11 17.90 1.85
CA LYS A 156 -6.30 19.25 2.39
C LYS A 156 -4.98 19.90 2.84
N GLU A 157 -4.19 19.18 3.65
CA GLU A 157 -3.00 19.70 4.34
C GLU A 157 -1.81 18.71 4.23
N PRO A 158 -1.30 18.45 3.02
CA PRO A 158 -0.26 17.43 2.78
C PRO A 158 1.05 17.71 3.54
N LEU A 159 1.46 18.98 3.65
CA LEU A 159 2.64 19.37 4.41
C LEU A 159 2.51 19.03 5.89
N LYS A 160 1.34 19.30 6.48
CA LYS A 160 1.06 18.97 7.88
C LYS A 160 1.11 17.46 8.12
N GLN A 161 0.60 16.66 7.20
CA GLN A 161 0.70 15.20 7.29
C GLN A 161 2.15 14.71 7.17
N ALA A 162 2.95 15.28 6.26
CA ALA A 162 4.37 14.97 6.16
C ALA A 162 5.13 15.32 7.45
N GLN A 163 4.86 16.50 8.04
CA GLN A 163 5.46 16.92 9.31
C GLN A 163 5.08 15.98 10.46
N ARG A 164 3.83 15.50 10.52
CA ARG A 164 3.40 14.49 11.52
C ARG A 164 4.20 13.20 11.41
N VAL A 165 4.40 12.69 10.19
CA VAL A 165 5.21 11.49 9.96
C VAL A 165 6.66 11.73 10.37
N LEU A 166 7.27 12.85 9.93
CA LEU A 166 8.66 13.20 10.26
C LEU A 166 8.89 13.30 11.77
N ALA A 167 8.00 13.98 12.48
CA ALA A 167 8.05 14.08 13.94
C ALA A 167 7.96 12.71 14.61
N HIS A 168 7.05 11.84 14.16
CA HIS A 168 6.88 10.49 14.70
C HIS A 168 8.11 9.61 14.47
N ILE A 169 8.80 9.74 13.34
CA ILE A 169 10.04 9.00 13.06
C ILE A 169 11.32 9.70 13.60
N GLY A 170 11.16 10.79 14.37
CA GLY A 170 12.25 11.54 14.97
C GLY A 170 13.18 12.23 13.97
N VAL A 171 12.65 12.67 12.82
CA VAL A 171 13.38 13.48 11.85
C VAL A 171 13.03 14.95 12.09
N PRO A 172 14.00 15.80 12.50
CA PRO A 172 13.74 17.21 12.74
C PRO A 172 13.38 17.91 11.43
N LEU A 173 12.49 18.90 11.50
CA LEU A 173 12.27 19.83 10.41
C LEU A 173 13.38 20.87 10.45
N ASP A 174 14.28 20.80 9.48
CA ASP A 174 15.26 21.83 9.20
C ASP A 174 14.91 22.57 7.91
N ASP A 175 15.61 23.67 7.64
CA ASP A 175 15.40 24.51 6.46
C ASP A 175 15.52 23.72 5.15
N GLN A 176 16.35 22.66 5.12
CA GLN A 176 16.52 21.83 3.93
C GLN A 176 15.29 20.96 3.67
N ILE A 177 14.74 20.33 4.71
CA ILE A 177 13.53 19.51 4.60
C ILE A 177 12.32 20.39 4.28
N GLU A 178 12.20 21.56 4.88
CA GLU A 178 11.11 22.50 4.58
C GLU A 178 11.16 22.97 3.12
N ALA A 179 12.35 23.29 2.61
CA ALA A 179 12.55 23.65 1.20
C ALA A 179 12.17 22.49 0.27
N ALA A 180 12.64 21.26 0.55
CA ALA A 180 12.34 20.08 -0.24
C ALA A 180 10.84 19.74 -0.28
N LEU A 181 10.15 19.85 0.86
CA LEU A 181 8.71 19.64 0.94
C LEU A 181 7.95 20.72 0.15
N THR A 182 8.37 21.97 0.24
CA THR A 182 7.75 23.09 -0.48
C THR A 182 7.91 22.93 -2.00
N GLU A 183 9.10 22.55 -2.46
CA GLU A 183 9.37 22.29 -3.87
C GLU A 183 8.52 21.12 -4.39
N PHE A 184 8.48 20.01 -3.64
CA PHE A 184 7.65 18.85 -4.00
C PHE A 184 6.17 19.24 -4.15
N MET A 185 5.64 20.05 -3.22
CA MET A 185 4.25 20.51 -3.28
C MET A 185 3.96 21.42 -4.48
N ALA A 186 4.91 22.26 -4.88
CA ALA A 186 4.77 23.12 -6.05
C ALA A 186 4.74 22.30 -7.36
N GLY A 187 5.54 21.22 -7.43
CA GLY A 187 5.53 20.29 -8.55
C GLY A 187 4.25 19.47 -8.65
N ASN A 188 3.78 18.91 -7.52
CA ASN A 188 2.68 17.94 -7.49
C ASN A 188 1.30 18.55 -7.81
N LYS A 189 1.09 19.85 -7.55
CA LYS A 189 -0.14 20.56 -7.96
C LYS A 189 -0.42 20.51 -9.46
N ARG A 190 0.61 20.25 -10.28
CA ARG A 190 0.50 20.19 -11.74
C ARG A 190 0.03 18.84 -12.27
N GLU A 191 0.07 17.79 -11.45
CA GLU A 191 -0.17 16.39 -11.88
C GLU A 191 -1.55 15.83 -11.50
N GLN A 192 -2.50 16.65 -11.04
CA GLN A 192 -3.83 16.15 -10.67
C GLN A 192 -4.54 15.54 -11.89
N ARG A 193 -4.62 14.21 -11.90
CA ARG A 193 -5.33 13.44 -12.92
C ARG A 193 -6.84 13.53 -12.69
N PRO A 194 -7.64 13.59 -13.76
CA PRO A 194 -9.09 13.54 -13.63
C PRO A 194 -9.51 12.24 -12.93
N MET A 195 -10.57 12.32 -12.12
CA MET A 195 -11.20 11.13 -11.56
C MET A 195 -11.70 10.26 -12.72
N HIS A 196 -11.20 9.03 -12.80
CA HIS A 196 -11.81 8.03 -13.67
C HIS A 196 -13.18 7.64 -13.10
N ASP A 197 -14.17 7.51 -13.98
CA ASP A 197 -15.52 7.07 -13.59
C ASP A 197 -15.50 5.55 -13.39
N TYR A 198 -15.60 5.12 -12.13
CA TYR A 198 -15.73 3.73 -11.73
C TYR A 198 -16.87 3.61 -10.71
N SER A 199 -17.66 2.55 -10.81
CA SER A 199 -18.77 2.25 -9.90
C SER A 199 -18.67 0.81 -9.42
N LEU A 200 -19.27 0.50 -8.27
CA LEU A 200 -19.29 -0.86 -7.73
C LEU A 200 -20.10 -1.80 -8.64
N GLU A 201 -21.21 -1.29 -9.17
CA GLU A 201 -22.16 -2.03 -10.01
C GLU A 201 -21.51 -2.54 -11.29
N ARG A 202 -20.58 -1.76 -11.86
CA ARG A 202 -19.80 -2.16 -13.04
C ARG A 202 -19.03 -3.47 -12.82
N PHE A 203 -18.58 -3.73 -11.60
CA PHE A 203 -17.81 -4.92 -11.24
C PHE A 203 -18.67 -5.99 -10.56
N GLY A 204 -20.01 -5.87 -10.64
CA GLY A 204 -20.93 -6.79 -9.99
C GLY A 204 -20.89 -6.73 -8.46
N LEU A 205 -20.44 -5.60 -7.90
CA LEU A 205 -20.32 -5.39 -6.46
C LEU A 205 -21.48 -4.53 -5.95
N ASN A 206 -21.91 -4.79 -4.71
CA ASN A 206 -22.94 -4.03 -4.03
C ASN A 206 -22.33 -3.20 -2.89
N GLU A 207 -22.77 -1.95 -2.76
CA GLU A 207 -22.35 -1.05 -1.67
C GLU A 207 -22.58 -1.65 -0.28
N ALA A 208 -23.73 -2.33 -0.07
CA ALA A 208 -24.03 -2.92 1.23
C ALA A 208 -23.00 -4.00 1.62
N ASP A 209 -22.60 -4.84 0.66
CA ASP A 209 -21.60 -5.89 0.91
C ASP A 209 -20.23 -5.29 1.26
N VAL A 210 -19.83 -4.21 0.58
CA VAL A 210 -18.59 -3.49 0.90
C VAL A 210 -18.67 -2.84 2.28
N ARG A 211 -19.80 -2.21 2.64
CA ARG A 211 -19.99 -1.62 3.96
C ARG A 211 -19.88 -2.67 5.06
N ASP A 212 -20.51 -3.82 4.86
CA ASP A 212 -20.52 -4.91 5.84
C ASP A 212 -19.13 -5.54 5.97
N ALA A 213 -18.46 -5.83 4.86
CA ALA A 213 -17.12 -6.43 4.86
C ALA A 213 -16.06 -5.54 5.52
N PHE A 214 -16.22 -4.22 5.45
CA PHE A 214 -15.28 -3.25 6.02
C PHE A 214 -15.85 -2.49 7.23
N ALA A 215 -16.92 -2.98 7.88
CA ALA A 215 -17.61 -2.25 8.94
C ALA A 215 -16.70 -1.86 10.11
N SER A 216 -15.86 -2.80 10.59
CA SER A 216 -14.87 -2.57 11.66
C SER A 216 -13.88 -1.47 11.28
N TYR A 217 -13.24 -1.61 10.12
CA TYR A 217 -12.30 -0.63 9.59
C TYR A 217 -12.94 0.76 9.44
N ARG A 218 -14.14 0.83 8.86
CA ARG A 218 -14.85 2.11 8.65
C ARG A 218 -15.19 2.76 9.99
N ALA A 219 -15.73 2.03 10.95
CA ALA A 219 -16.03 2.56 12.28
C ALA A 219 -14.79 3.12 12.99
N ARG A 220 -13.62 2.51 12.78
CA ARG A 220 -12.37 2.93 13.41
C ARG A 220 -11.73 4.14 12.73
N TYR A 221 -11.66 4.17 11.40
CA TYR A 221 -10.82 5.13 10.67
C TYR A 221 -11.59 6.09 9.77
N ILE A 222 -12.81 5.73 9.33
CA ILE A 222 -13.59 6.49 8.37
C ILE A 222 -14.73 7.18 9.11
N ARG A 223 -14.43 8.37 9.63
CA ARG A 223 -15.39 9.28 10.28
C ARG A 223 -15.94 10.29 9.30
#